data_AF-A0AA96QV32-F1
#
_entry.id   AF-A0AA96QV32-F1
#
_cell.length_a   1.000
_cell.length_b   1.000
_cell.length_c   1.000
_cell.angle_alpha   90.00
_cell.angle_beta   90.00
_cell.angle_gamma   90.00
#
_symmetry.space_group_name_H-M   'P 1'
#
loop_
_entity.id
_entity.type
_entity.pdbx_description
1 polymer ?
#
loop_
_entity_poly.entity_id
_entity_poly.type
_entity_poly.pdbx_seq_one_letter_code
_entity_poly.pdbx_strand_id
1 'polypeptide(L)'
;MRLPTGPDTSQKILVDALEQVQVLRDPNGRMLCLDLLADRLGFSLQAQVLPTTRQHLFSIVLACRRHRSGLAALLDVLDQMEPGSEAVRRAYHVLDGMRAADLLADRERERLLDVFSHVTCSHVAALCRTAAGLAAPEPSEEPRDLVDALVYLEQLNARSDGIPPVVVFVEHLARHLDGPSSDQLKEWNDQQARKLGVIDQLRSVRHQAVDVVLHHEHVEACLVLRIERYGIERNVYVLTDWRQIDPTGWYPQRGEDFTGTLAEIEAQVAELVEEAEVYWARHAALIRIEFLLPHELLNLPVDQWKLEASTDLPQPLGLRYQVVLRSLERARTHRWHRNWRHRWAKLHSDQGQSSNGRPMTHWCSSRTRDLRGLEALLIVRDELVSLVLSAPPPAAQAAVVDEVVIGLRNGLPVIIWHRDDGSHRPFDAAVRPLLNGLGDLPERVRQLRGRAPGAARSTGRIGGHVSLIWDDPDRPVEPVELPMAPCKEVPTP
;
A
#
# COMPACT_ATOMS: atom_id res chain seq x y z
N MET A 1 -18.70 28.77 -6.56
CA MET A 1 -20.17 28.82 -6.77
C MET A 1 -20.74 27.51 -6.25
N ARG A 2 -21.14 27.47 -4.97
CA ARG A 2 -21.65 26.25 -4.32
C ARG A 2 -23.06 25.97 -4.85
N LEU A 3 -23.28 24.81 -5.46
CA LEU A 3 -24.62 24.35 -5.83
C LEU A 3 -25.41 24.04 -4.54
N PRO A 4 -26.68 24.45 -4.43
CA PRO A 4 -27.48 24.17 -3.24
C PRO A 4 -27.91 22.69 -3.26
N THR A 5 -27.27 21.86 -2.44
CA THR A 5 -27.65 20.46 -2.22
C THR A 5 -28.79 20.38 -1.19
N GLY A 6 -30.00 20.74 -1.61
CA GLY A 6 -31.23 20.44 -0.88
C GLY A 6 -31.86 19.14 -1.40
N PRO A 7 -32.74 18.48 -0.62
CA PRO A 7 -33.45 17.26 -1.03
C PRO A 7 -34.25 17.43 -2.33
N ASP A 8 -34.70 18.66 -2.65
CA ASP A 8 -35.38 18.99 -3.90
C ASP A 8 -34.43 19.02 -5.12
N THR A 9 -33.16 19.39 -4.92
CA THR A 9 -32.16 19.44 -6.00
C THR A 9 -31.82 18.03 -6.48
N SER A 10 -31.63 17.09 -5.54
CA SER A 10 -31.29 15.70 -5.89
C SER A 10 -32.45 15.01 -6.61
N GLN A 11 -33.70 15.22 -6.16
CA GLN A 11 -34.88 14.67 -6.85
C GLN A 11 -34.96 15.12 -8.31
N LYS A 12 -34.69 16.40 -8.55
CA LYS A 12 -34.67 16.97 -9.89
C LYS A 12 -33.62 16.30 -10.77
N ILE A 13 -32.41 16.09 -10.25
CA ILE A 13 -31.31 15.41 -10.97
C ILE A 13 -31.68 13.95 -11.29
N LEU A 14 -32.34 13.25 -10.38
CA LEU A 14 -32.79 11.88 -10.64
C LEU A 14 -33.87 11.85 -11.73
N VAL A 15 -34.84 12.76 -11.70
CA VAL A 15 -35.85 12.87 -12.76
C VAL A 15 -35.21 13.24 -14.10
N ASP A 16 -34.20 14.11 -14.11
CA ASP A 16 -33.45 14.46 -15.32
C ASP A 16 -32.75 13.24 -15.93
N ALA A 17 -32.19 12.35 -15.09
CA ALA A 17 -31.59 11.09 -15.54
C ALA A 17 -32.64 10.11 -16.08
N LEU A 18 -33.78 9.96 -15.39
CA LEU A 18 -34.88 9.08 -15.81
C LEU A 18 -35.54 9.54 -17.12
N GLU A 19 -35.57 10.84 -17.40
CA GLU A 19 -36.09 11.39 -18.66
C GLU A 19 -35.23 11.00 -19.89
N GLN A 20 -34.00 10.55 -19.67
CA GLN A 20 -33.11 10.04 -20.72
C GLN A 20 -33.27 8.54 -20.98
N VAL A 21 -34.03 7.81 -20.16
CA VAL A 21 -34.33 6.39 -20.36
C VAL A 21 -35.41 6.26 -21.44
N GLN A 22 -35.15 5.48 -22.49
CA GLN A 22 -36.01 5.45 -23.68
C GLN A 22 -37.38 4.86 -23.35
N VAL A 23 -37.41 3.76 -22.59
CA VAL A 23 -38.66 3.09 -22.23
C VAL A 23 -39.59 3.97 -21.38
N LEU A 24 -39.05 4.96 -20.66
CA LEU A 24 -39.82 5.87 -19.83
C LEU A 24 -40.39 7.07 -20.58
N ARG A 25 -40.00 7.29 -21.85
CA ARG A 25 -40.57 8.37 -22.69
C ARG A 25 -41.96 8.04 -23.20
N ASP A 26 -42.21 6.75 -23.45
CA ASP A 26 -43.52 6.26 -23.89
C ASP A 26 -44.49 6.07 -22.71
N PRO A 27 -45.75 6.53 -22.80
CA PRO A 27 -46.76 6.29 -21.77
C PRO A 27 -46.99 4.80 -21.45
N ASN A 28 -46.96 3.91 -22.44
CA ASN A 28 -47.17 2.48 -22.19
C ASN A 28 -45.93 1.86 -21.52
N GLY A 29 -44.73 2.28 -21.91
CA GLY A 29 -43.49 1.88 -21.24
C GLY A 29 -43.43 2.29 -19.76
N ARG A 30 -43.93 3.49 -19.41
CA ARG A 30 -44.09 3.89 -17.99
C ARG A 30 -45.10 3.02 -17.24
N MET A 31 -46.16 2.58 -17.92
CA MET A 31 -47.16 1.72 -17.27
C MET A 31 -46.64 0.32 -17.02
N LEU A 32 -45.97 -0.28 -18.01
CA LEU A 32 -45.30 -1.56 -17.85
C LEU A 32 -44.22 -1.53 -16.74
N CYS A 33 -43.48 -0.43 -16.62
CA CYS A 33 -42.52 -0.21 -15.54
C CYS A 33 -43.20 -0.24 -14.16
N LEU A 34 -44.35 0.42 -14.01
CA LEU A 34 -45.12 0.43 -12.76
C LEU A 34 -45.73 -0.95 -12.43
N ASP A 35 -46.15 -1.72 -13.43
CA ASP A 35 -46.65 -3.08 -13.25
C ASP A 35 -45.54 -4.04 -12.78
N LEU A 36 -44.37 -4.02 -13.44
CA LEU A 36 -43.20 -4.80 -13.03
C LEU A 36 -42.69 -4.39 -11.64
N LEU A 37 -42.77 -3.10 -11.32
CA LEU A 37 -42.41 -2.59 -10.01
C LEU A 37 -43.40 -3.03 -8.94
N ALA A 38 -44.69 -3.12 -9.25
CA ALA A 38 -45.70 -3.66 -8.36
C ALA A 38 -45.47 -5.15 -8.07
N ASP A 39 -45.15 -5.94 -9.10
CA ASP A 39 -44.80 -7.35 -8.97
C ASP A 39 -43.56 -7.54 -8.09
N ARG A 40 -42.52 -6.71 -8.29
CA ARG A 40 -41.28 -6.78 -7.52
C ARG A 40 -41.43 -6.34 -6.06
N LEU A 41 -42.29 -5.36 -5.79
CA LEU A 41 -42.55 -4.86 -4.44
C LEU A 41 -43.63 -5.66 -3.70
N GLY A 42 -44.42 -6.46 -4.41
CA GLY A 42 -45.55 -7.21 -3.85
C GLY A 42 -46.79 -6.34 -3.56
N PHE A 43 -46.80 -5.08 -4.02
CA PHE A 43 -47.93 -4.15 -3.90
C PHE A 43 -47.84 -3.04 -4.95
N SER A 44 -48.99 -2.50 -5.36
CA SER A 44 -49.03 -1.42 -6.34
C SER A 44 -48.68 -0.06 -5.72
N LEU A 45 -47.75 0.66 -6.36
CA LEU A 45 -47.43 2.04 -6.00
C LEU A 45 -48.51 3.00 -6.51
N GLN A 46 -48.98 3.87 -5.63
CA GLN A 46 -49.98 4.89 -5.95
C GLN A 46 -49.29 6.13 -6.55
N ALA A 47 -48.85 6.03 -7.81
CA ALA A 47 -48.36 7.17 -8.60
C ALA A 47 -49.54 7.83 -9.34
N GLN A 48 -49.62 9.16 -9.30
CA GLN A 48 -50.63 9.89 -10.06
C GLN A 48 -50.23 9.96 -11.53
N VAL A 49 -51.12 9.52 -12.42
CA VAL A 49 -50.93 9.66 -13.87
C VAL A 49 -51.08 11.13 -14.23
N LEU A 50 -49.97 11.75 -14.61
CA LEU A 50 -49.91 13.16 -14.97
C LEU A 50 -49.65 13.35 -16.48
N PRO A 51 -50.10 14.48 -17.09
CA PRO A 51 -50.17 14.61 -18.55
C PRO A 51 -48.81 14.68 -19.25
N THR A 52 -47.79 15.23 -18.57
CA THR A 52 -46.45 15.34 -19.14
C THR A 52 -45.54 14.24 -18.61
N THR A 53 -44.63 13.74 -19.46
CA THR A 53 -43.64 12.72 -19.08
C THR A 53 -42.89 13.11 -17.81
N ARG A 54 -42.35 14.33 -17.77
CA ARG A 54 -41.60 14.84 -16.62
C ARG A 54 -42.42 14.86 -15.33
N GLN A 55 -43.66 15.35 -15.37
CA GLN A 55 -44.53 15.36 -14.18
C GLN A 55 -44.88 13.94 -13.70
N HIS A 56 -45.14 13.03 -14.63
CA HIS A 56 -45.43 11.64 -14.28
C HIS A 56 -44.20 10.96 -13.66
N LEU A 57 -43.00 11.19 -14.19
CA LEU A 57 -41.74 10.71 -13.59
C LEU A 57 -41.53 11.24 -12.16
N PHE A 58 -41.83 12.52 -11.91
CA PHE A 58 -41.83 13.07 -10.56
C PHE A 58 -42.79 12.33 -9.63
N SER A 59 -44.01 12.05 -10.10
CA SER A 59 -45.00 11.30 -9.31
C SER A 59 -44.52 9.88 -8.97
N ILE A 60 -43.90 9.19 -9.93
CA ILE A 60 -43.33 7.86 -9.73
C ILE A 60 -42.18 7.90 -8.72
N VAL A 61 -41.24 8.84 -8.87
CA VAL A 61 -40.11 9.00 -7.93
C VAL A 61 -40.61 9.29 -6.52
N LEU A 62 -41.60 10.17 -6.36
CA LEU A 62 -42.21 10.48 -5.06
C LEU A 62 -42.92 9.28 -4.44
N ALA A 63 -43.64 8.49 -5.24
CA ALA A 63 -44.26 7.25 -4.78
C ALA A 63 -43.20 6.23 -4.31
N CYS A 64 -42.13 6.06 -5.08
CA CYS A 64 -41.02 5.16 -4.75
C CYS A 64 -40.27 5.58 -3.47
N ARG A 65 -40.10 6.89 -3.25
CA ARG A 65 -39.44 7.44 -2.04
C ARG A 65 -40.19 7.13 -0.74
N ARG A 66 -41.50 6.89 -0.79
CA ARG A 66 -42.28 6.55 0.41
C ARG A 66 -41.94 5.17 0.97
N HIS A 67 -41.15 4.38 0.24
CA HIS A 67 -40.78 3.03 0.61
C HIS A 67 -39.25 2.84 0.62
N ARG A 68 -38.75 2.15 1.65
CA ARG A 68 -37.30 1.96 1.92
C ARG A 68 -36.51 1.38 0.73
N SER A 69 -37.16 0.60 -0.14
CA SER A 69 -36.53 -0.03 -1.32
C SER A 69 -37.13 0.42 -2.65
N GLY A 70 -38.04 1.40 -2.66
CA GLY A 70 -38.82 1.73 -3.86
C GLY A 70 -37.97 2.29 -5.01
N LEU A 71 -37.02 3.19 -4.72
CA LEU A 71 -36.15 3.76 -5.75
C LEU A 71 -35.13 2.74 -6.30
N ALA A 72 -34.61 1.86 -5.44
CA ALA A 72 -33.70 0.79 -5.89
C ALA A 72 -34.45 -0.23 -6.77
N ALA A 73 -35.65 -0.63 -6.34
CA ALA A 73 -36.50 -1.54 -7.13
C ALA A 73 -36.91 -0.93 -8.47
N LEU A 74 -37.14 0.39 -8.54
CA LEU A 74 -37.39 1.10 -9.79
C LEU A 74 -36.19 0.97 -10.75
N LEU A 75 -34.97 1.21 -10.28
CA LEU A 75 -33.79 1.10 -11.12
C LEU A 75 -33.48 -0.34 -11.54
N ASP A 76 -33.75 -1.34 -10.68
CA ASP A 76 -33.65 -2.76 -11.04
C ASP A 76 -34.59 -3.12 -12.19
N VAL A 77 -35.84 -2.65 -12.12
CA VAL A 77 -36.85 -2.88 -13.18
C VAL A 77 -36.41 -2.18 -14.47
N LEU A 78 -35.88 -0.97 -14.38
CA LEU A 78 -35.39 -0.26 -15.57
C LEU A 78 -34.17 -0.92 -16.20
N ASP A 79 -33.27 -1.50 -15.41
CA ASP A 79 -32.13 -2.27 -15.93
C ASP A 79 -32.58 -3.57 -16.60
N GLN A 80 -33.67 -4.20 -16.12
CA GLN A 80 -34.29 -5.34 -16.80
C GLN A 80 -34.94 -4.96 -18.12
N MET A 81 -35.62 -3.80 -18.17
CA MET A 81 -36.32 -3.32 -19.36
C MET A 81 -35.36 -2.76 -20.42
N GLU A 82 -34.25 -2.15 -20.01
CA GLU A 82 -33.26 -1.53 -20.90
C GLU A 82 -31.81 -1.86 -20.46
N PRO A 83 -31.36 -3.12 -20.58
CA PRO A 83 -30.05 -3.55 -20.10
C PRO A 83 -28.89 -2.78 -20.73
N GLY A 84 -27.96 -2.32 -19.90
CA GLY A 84 -26.76 -1.61 -20.36
C GLY A 84 -26.97 -0.12 -20.68
N SER A 85 -28.16 0.43 -20.45
CA SER A 85 -28.46 1.85 -20.70
C SER A 85 -27.59 2.80 -19.86
N GLU A 86 -26.95 3.77 -20.53
CA GLU A 86 -26.19 4.84 -19.86
C GLU A 86 -27.08 5.76 -19.02
N ALA A 87 -28.35 5.93 -19.40
CA ALA A 87 -29.31 6.70 -18.63
C ALA A 87 -29.64 6.02 -17.30
N VAL A 88 -29.84 4.69 -17.33
CA VAL A 88 -30.08 3.89 -16.13
C VAL A 88 -28.85 3.88 -15.21
N ARG A 89 -27.64 3.71 -15.76
CA ARG A 89 -26.38 3.81 -14.98
C ARG A 89 -26.19 5.18 -14.31
N ARG A 90 -26.53 6.27 -15.00
CA ARG A 90 -26.52 7.63 -14.40
C ARG A 90 -27.54 7.76 -13.28
N ALA A 91 -28.73 7.19 -13.42
CA ALA A 91 -29.73 7.20 -12.36
C ALA A 91 -29.28 6.41 -11.11
N TYR A 92 -28.55 5.29 -11.28
CA TYR A 92 -27.90 4.57 -10.18
C TYR A 92 -26.90 5.46 -9.43
N HIS A 93 -25.99 6.13 -10.16
CA HIS A 93 -25.03 7.05 -9.54
C HIS A 93 -25.69 8.18 -8.74
N VAL A 94 -26.81 8.73 -9.24
CA VAL A 94 -27.55 9.78 -8.52
C VAL A 94 -28.22 9.22 -7.27
N LEU A 95 -28.79 8.01 -7.34
CA LEU A 95 -29.41 7.35 -6.19
C LEU A 95 -28.37 6.99 -5.10
N ASP A 96 -27.19 6.54 -5.50
CA ASP A 96 -26.09 6.28 -4.58
C ASP A 96 -25.58 7.56 -3.92
N GLY A 97 -25.48 8.67 -4.68
CA GLY A 97 -25.16 9.99 -4.14
C GLY A 97 -26.23 10.52 -3.17
N MET A 98 -27.52 10.20 -3.37
CA MET A 98 -28.58 10.50 -2.41
C MET A 98 -28.45 9.69 -1.11
N ARG A 99 -28.07 8.41 -1.21
CA ARG A 99 -27.86 7.53 -0.05
C ARG A 99 -26.66 7.96 0.80
N ALA A 100 -25.64 8.52 0.17
CA ALA A 100 -24.49 9.10 0.88
C ALA A 100 -24.88 10.35 1.70
N ALA A 101 -25.82 11.17 1.23
CA ALA A 101 -26.24 12.39 1.93
C ALA A 101 -27.09 12.17 3.20
N ASP A 102 -27.62 10.96 3.42
CA ASP A 102 -28.48 10.59 4.57
C ASP A 102 -27.76 9.70 5.62
N LEU A 103 -26.41 9.61 5.58
CA LEU A 103 -25.64 8.64 6.36
C LEU A 103 -25.69 8.83 7.89
N LEU A 104 -25.95 10.05 8.39
CA LEU A 104 -26.14 10.33 9.82
C LEU A 104 -27.37 11.21 10.03
N ALA A 105 -28.36 10.73 10.79
CA ALA A 105 -29.41 11.59 11.30
C ALA A 105 -28.80 12.67 12.20
N ASP A 106 -29.27 13.92 12.11
CA ASP A 106 -28.70 15.09 12.81
C ASP A 106 -28.40 14.83 14.30
N ARG A 107 -29.30 14.10 14.98
CA ARG A 107 -29.17 13.73 16.40
C ARG A 107 -27.96 12.82 16.71
N GLU A 108 -27.62 11.91 15.81
CA GLU A 108 -26.48 11.00 16.03
C GLU A 108 -25.15 11.70 15.74
N ARG A 109 -25.17 12.68 14.82
CA ARG A 109 -24.04 13.57 14.54
C ARG A 109 -23.76 14.48 15.74
N GLU A 110 -24.79 15.08 16.33
CA GLU A 110 -24.65 15.90 17.55
C GLU A 110 -24.03 15.11 18.71
N ARG A 111 -24.46 13.85 18.92
CA ARG A 111 -23.87 12.96 19.94
C ARG A 111 -22.39 12.68 19.69
N LEU A 112 -22.00 12.50 18.43
CA LEU A 112 -20.59 12.25 18.09
C LEU A 112 -19.74 13.50 18.35
N LEU A 113 -20.26 14.68 17.99
CA LEU A 113 -19.60 15.97 18.23
C LEU A 113 -19.43 16.27 19.73
N ASP A 114 -20.41 15.90 20.56
CA ASP A 114 -20.33 16.02 22.02
C ASP A 114 -19.14 15.21 22.56
N VAL A 115 -18.99 13.96 22.14
CA VAL A 115 -17.85 13.12 22.53
C VAL A 115 -16.53 13.70 22.01
N PHE A 116 -16.50 14.20 20.77
CA PHE A 116 -15.30 14.82 20.19
C PHE A 116 -14.83 16.06 20.97
N SER A 117 -15.75 16.82 21.57
CA SER A 117 -15.41 18.00 22.38
C SER A 117 -14.60 17.67 23.64
N HIS A 118 -14.64 16.41 24.09
CA HIS A 118 -13.96 15.92 25.28
C HIS A 118 -12.72 15.08 24.98
N VAL A 119 -12.34 14.98 23.70
CA VAL A 119 -11.27 14.10 23.23
C VAL A 119 -10.20 14.90 22.52
N THR A 120 -8.94 14.63 22.86
CA THR A 120 -7.78 15.09 22.09
C THR A 120 -7.14 13.92 21.37
N CYS A 121 -6.86 14.09 20.08
CA CYS A 121 -6.20 13.09 19.26
C CYS A 121 -5.14 13.79 18.40
N SER A 122 -3.88 13.37 18.48
CA SER A 122 -2.78 13.90 17.66
C SER A 122 -2.72 13.30 16.25
N HIS A 123 -3.46 12.23 15.98
CA HIS A 123 -3.35 11.42 14.76
C HIS A 123 -4.57 11.52 13.84
N VAL A 124 -5.33 12.62 13.91
CA VAL A 124 -6.61 12.78 13.20
C VAL A 124 -6.48 12.57 11.68
N ALA A 125 -5.47 13.18 11.05
CA ALA A 125 -5.27 13.06 9.61
C ALA A 125 -4.97 11.62 9.17
N ALA A 126 -4.18 10.88 9.95
CA ALA A 126 -3.87 9.47 9.67
C ALA A 126 -5.09 8.56 9.82
N LEU A 127 -5.87 8.75 10.89
CA LEU A 127 -7.13 8.03 11.12
C LEU A 127 -8.15 8.31 10.01
N CYS A 128 -8.24 9.58 9.58
CA CYS A 128 -9.13 10.02 8.52
C CYS A 128 -8.78 9.34 7.17
N ARG A 129 -7.50 9.36 6.77
CA ARG A 129 -7.04 8.69 5.55
C ARG A 129 -7.30 7.19 5.56
N THR A 130 -6.97 6.53 6.67
CA THR A 130 -7.18 5.10 6.84
C THR A 130 -8.66 4.74 6.69
N ALA A 131 -9.54 5.57 7.24
CA ALA A 131 -10.98 5.40 7.16
C ALA A 131 -11.55 5.67 5.76
N ALA A 132 -11.07 6.71 5.08
CA ALA A 132 -11.49 7.07 3.72
C ALA A 132 -11.21 5.96 2.69
N GLY A 133 -10.07 5.28 2.83
CA GLY A 133 -9.66 4.19 1.93
C GLY A 133 -9.01 4.67 0.63
N LEU A 134 -8.34 3.75 -0.08
CA LEU A 134 -7.43 4.04 -1.21
C LEU A 134 -8.07 4.72 -2.42
N ALA A 135 -9.39 4.55 -2.60
CA ALA A 135 -10.13 5.12 -3.74
C ALA A 135 -10.75 6.49 -3.43
N ALA A 136 -10.58 7.00 -2.22
CA ALA A 136 -11.16 8.28 -1.82
C ALA A 136 -10.39 9.46 -2.47
N PRO A 137 -11.11 10.48 -2.97
CA PRO A 137 -10.47 11.69 -3.49
C PRO A 137 -9.76 12.44 -2.36
N GLU A 138 -8.55 12.92 -2.61
CA GLU A 138 -7.76 13.63 -1.59
C GLU A 138 -8.50 14.89 -1.07
N PRO A 139 -8.49 15.14 0.25
CA PRO A 139 -9.10 16.33 0.80
C PRO A 139 -8.32 17.58 0.34
N SER A 140 -9.02 18.67 0.03
CA SER A 140 -8.38 19.92 -0.44
C SER A 140 -7.50 20.57 0.63
N GLU A 141 -7.79 20.35 1.91
CA GLU A 141 -6.95 20.71 3.06
C GLU A 141 -6.96 19.54 4.05
N GLU A 142 -5.82 19.27 4.70
CA GLU A 142 -5.77 18.23 5.72
C GLU A 142 -6.69 18.56 6.91
N PRO A 143 -7.43 17.57 7.45
CA PRO A 143 -8.27 17.79 8.62
C PRO A 143 -7.45 18.21 9.83
N ARG A 144 -7.77 19.38 10.40
CA ARG A 144 -7.01 19.95 11.53
C ARG A 144 -7.51 19.39 12.86
N ASP A 145 -8.77 18.99 12.91
CA ASP A 145 -9.41 18.41 14.08
C ASP A 145 -10.41 17.31 13.70
N LEU A 146 -10.99 16.67 14.73
CA LEU A 146 -11.94 15.57 14.57
C LEU A 146 -13.21 15.99 13.83
N VAL A 147 -13.58 17.27 13.88
CA VAL A 147 -14.79 17.81 13.23
C VAL A 147 -14.54 17.97 11.74
N ASP A 148 -13.38 18.50 11.34
CA ASP A 148 -12.97 18.58 9.94
C ASP A 148 -12.92 17.18 9.30
N ALA A 149 -12.38 16.20 10.03
CA ALA A 149 -12.30 14.81 9.57
C ALA A 149 -13.69 14.21 9.36
N LEU A 150 -14.61 14.43 10.30
CA LEU A 150 -16.00 13.99 10.18
C LEU A 150 -16.68 14.61 8.95
N VAL A 151 -16.56 15.94 8.78
CA VAL A 151 -17.18 16.66 7.66
C VAL A 151 -16.69 16.15 6.31
N TYR A 152 -15.41 15.83 6.19
CA TYR A 152 -14.85 15.25 4.97
C TYR A 152 -15.35 13.81 4.74
N LEU A 153 -15.29 12.96 5.77
CA LEU A 153 -15.70 11.55 5.64
C LEU A 153 -17.21 11.38 5.40
N GLU A 154 -18.04 12.30 5.89
CA GLU A 154 -19.48 12.38 5.60
C GLU A 154 -19.77 12.63 4.10
N GLN A 155 -18.81 13.17 3.34
CA GLN A 155 -18.96 13.42 1.90
C GLN A 155 -18.55 12.22 1.05
N LEU A 156 -17.94 11.20 1.65
CA LEU A 156 -17.44 10.02 0.95
C LEU A 156 -18.48 8.90 0.90
N ASN A 157 -18.46 8.14 -0.20
CA ASN A 157 -19.25 6.93 -0.33
C ASN A 157 -18.71 5.80 0.58
N ALA A 158 -19.53 4.77 0.77
CA ALA A 158 -19.06 3.53 1.40
C ALA A 158 -17.85 2.96 0.64
N ARG A 159 -16.92 2.36 1.38
CA ARG A 159 -15.72 1.70 0.84
C ARG A 159 -16.11 0.49 0.00
N SER A 160 -15.14 -0.12 -0.68
CA SER A 160 -15.34 -1.32 -1.50
C SER A 160 -15.88 -2.54 -0.72
N ASP A 161 -15.71 -2.56 0.60
CA ASP A 161 -16.28 -3.55 1.54
C ASP A 161 -17.73 -3.25 1.95
N GLY A 162 -18.28 -2.10 1.53
CA GLY A 162 -19.63 -1.64 1.83
C GLY A 162 -19.80 -0.91 3.16
N ILE A 163 -18.73 -0.71 3.95
CA ILE A 163 -18.82 0.05 5.20
C ILE A 163 -18.57 1.55 4.99
N PRO A 164 -19.36 2.46 5.60
CA PRO A 164 -19.11 3.90 5.49
C PRO A 164 -17.81 4.32 6.18
N PRO A 165 -17.03 5.24 5.58
CA PRO A 165 -15.77 5.72 6.16
C PRO A 165 -15.92 6.27 7.59
N VAL A 166 -17.01 6.97 7.90
CA VAL A 166 -17.26 7.50 9.25
C VAL A 166 -17.31 6.38 10.31
N VAL A 167 -17.90 5.23 9.99
CA VAL A 167 -17.99 4.07 10.91
C VAL A 167 -16.60 3.48 11.16
N VAL A 168 -15.75 3.44 10.13
CA VAL A 168 -14.35 2.98 10.25
C VAL A 168 -13.52 3.98 11.07
N PHE A 169 -13.69 5.27 10.82
CA PHE A 169 -12.99 6.34 11.54
C PHE A 169 -13.28 6.31 13.04
N VAL A 170 -14.55 6.21 13.42
CA VAL A 170 -14.96 6.15 14.83
C VAL A 170 -14.43 4.87 15.50
N GLU A 171 -14.41 3.74 14.80
CA GLU A 171 -13.83 2.49 15.33
C GLU A 171 -12.34 2.67 15.63
N HIS A 172 -11.59 3.24 14.69
CA HIS A 172 -10.17 3.47 14.89
C HIS A 172 -9.91 4.52 15.97
N LEU A 173 -10.67 5.61 16.01
CA LEU A 173 -10.55 6.63 17.05
C LEU A 173 -10.78 6.03 18.44
N ALA A 174 -11.84 5.23 18.62
CA ALA A 174 -12.17 4.62 19.91
C ALA A 174 -11.05 3.73 20.48
N ARG A 175 -10.23 3.11 19.62
CA ARG A 175 -9.09 2.29 20.06
C ARG A 175 -7.92 3.08 20.63
N HIS A 176 -7.82 4.36 20.28
CA HIS A 176 -6.74 5.25 20.74
C HIS A 176 -7.12 6.05 21.99
N LEU A 177 -8.34 5.85 22.47
CA LEU A 177 -8.84 6.49 23.68
C LEU A 177 -8.93 5.44 24.78
N ASP A 178 -8.62 5.86 25.99
CA ASP A 178 -8.83 5.08 27.20
C ASP A 178 -10.08 5.57 27.95
N GLY A 179 -10.75 4.64 28.63
CA GLY A 179 -11.85 4.95 29.53
C GLY A 179 -13.18 5.29 28.83
N PRO A 180 -14.03 6.12 29.45
CA PRO A 180 -15.46 6.21 29.12
C PRO A 180 -15.73 6.73 27.70
N SER A 181 -14.86 7.58 27.14
CA SER A 181 -15.01 8.07 25.76
C SER A 181 -14.78 6.95 24.72
N SER A 182 -13.88 5.99 25.00
CA SER A 182 -13.69 4.81 24.14
C SER A 182 -14.96 3.97 24.07
N ASP A 183 -15.56 3.70 25.23
CA ASP A 183 -16.76 2.87 25.34
C ASP A 183 -17.96 3.54 24.67
N GLN A 184 -18.13 4.86 24.85
CA GLN A 184 -19.17 5.64 24.19
C GLN A 184 -19.05 5.61 22.66
N LEU A 185 -17.83 5.77 22.12
CA LEU A 185 -17.63 5.70 20.67
C LEU A 185 -17.88 4.28 20.13
N LYS A 186 -17.44 3.23 20.82
CA LYS A 186 -17.72 1.84 20.44
C LYS A 186 -19.21 1.54 20.44
N GLU A 187 -19.92 1.99 21.47
CA GLU A 187 -21.37 1.80 21.57
C GLU A 187 -22.10 2.56 20.46
N TRP A 188 -21.74 3.82 20.21
CA TRP A 188 -22.28 4.59 19.10
C TRP A 188 -22.07 3.87 17.77
N ASN A 189 -20.86 3.34 17.55
CA ASN A 189 -20.50 2.69 16.29
C ASN A 189 -21.26 1.38 16.07
N ASP A 190 -21.44 0.58 17.14
CA ASP A 190 -22.28 -0.61 17.13
C ASP A 190 -23.74 -0.29 16.79
N GLN A 191 -24.28 0.81 17.32
CA GLN A 191 -25.64 1.24 17.02
C GLN A 191 -25.79 1.69 15.55
N GLN A 192 -24.84 2.46 15.01
CA GLN A 192 -24.88 2.86 13.60
C GLN A 192 -24.70 1.67 12.66
N ALA A 193 -23.75 0.79 12.94
CA ALA A 193 -23.52 -0.40 12.13
C ALA A 193 -24.75 -1.33 12.07
N ARG A 194 -25.49 -1.47 13.18
CA ARG A 194 -26.78 -2.20 13.19
C ARG A 194 -27.84 -1.52 12.34
N LYS A 195 -27.98 -0.19 12.44
CA LYS A 195 -28.97 0.58 11.64
C LYS A 195 -28.69 0.49 10.15
N LEU A 196 -27.41 0.52 9.78
CA LEU A 196 -26.93 0.47 8.40
C LEU A 196 -26.81 -0.96 7.84
N GLY A 197 -26.95 -1.99 8.70
CA GLY A 197 -26.81 -3.39 8.29
C GLY A 197 -25.38 -3.83 7.99
N VAL A 198 -24.37 -3.13 8.52
CA VAL A 198 -22.93 -3.34 8.25
C VAL A 198 -22.16 -3.93 9.45
N ILE A 199 -22.86 -4.63 10.35
CA ILE A 199 -22.27 -5.12 11.61
C ILE A 199 -21.17 -6.16 11.39
N ASP A 200 -21.27 -6.97 10.34
CA ASP A 200 -20.28 -8.01 10.04
C ASP A 200 -19.02 -7.40 9.40
N GLN A 201 -19.17 -6.34 8.59
CA GLN A 201 -18.06 -5.53 8.09
C GLN A 201 -17.34 -4.83 9.25
N LEU A 202 -18.07 -4.24 10.20
CA LEU A 202 -17.47 -3.63 11.39
C LEU A 202 -16.69 -4.65 12.22
N ARG A 203 -17.22 -5.87 12.38
CA ARG A 203 -16.47 -6.97 13.00
C ARG A 203 -15.21 -7.32 12.21
N SER A 204 -15.27 -7.36 10.88
CA SER A 204 -14.09 -7.58 10.06
C SER A 204 -13.02 -6.51 10.30
N VAL A 205 -13.41 -5.24 10.36
CA VAL A 205 -12.49 -4.13 10.69
C VAL A 205 -11.84 -4.34 12.06
N ARG A 206 -12.61 -4.79 13.08
CA ARG A 206 -12.07 -5.10 14.42
C ARG A 206 -11.03 -6.23 14.42
N HIS A 207 -11.24 -7.26 13.60
CA HIS A 207 -10.34 -8.41 13.49
C HIS A 207 -9.11 -8.11 12.62
N GLN A 208 -9.25 -7.28 11.59
CA GLN A 208 -8.17 -6.86 10.71
C GLN A 208 -7.28 -5.78 11.36
N ALA A 209 -7.81 -5.04 12.34
CA ALA A 209 -7.06 -4.04 13.11
C ALA A 209 -6.10 -4.70 14.14
N VAL A 210 -5.04 -5.33 13.63
CA VAL A 210 -3.79 -5.55 14.36
C VAL A 210 -2.95 -4.27 14.19
N ASP A 211 -2.81 -3.49 15.26
CA ASP A 211 -1.90 -2.33 15.46
C ASP A 211 -1.41 -1.57 14.22
N VAL A 212 -2.34 -1.05 13.43
CA VAL A 212 -2.04 -0.23 12.24
C VAL A 212 -1.44 1.14 12.63
N VAL A 213 -1.72 1.66 13.83
CA VAL A 213 -1.39 3.06 14.18
C VAL A 213 -0.16 3.23 15.07
N LEU A 214 0.33 2.17 15.74
CA LEU A 214 1.59 2.25 16.50
C LEU A 214 2.84 2.34 15.60
N HIS A 215 2.70 2.16 14.29
CA HIS A 215 3.80 2.26 13.32
C HIS A 215 3.81 3.58 12.52
N HIS A 216 2.91 4.53 12.81
CA HIS A 216 2.77 5.78 12.04
C HIS A 216 3.69 6.93 12.45
N GLU A 217 4.62 6.76 13.41
CA GLU A 217 5.65 7.78 13.64
C GLU A 217 6.67 7.86 12.48
N HIS A 218 6.72 6.84 11.61
CA HIS A 218 7.53 6.86 10.40
C HIS A 218 6.79 6.23 9.20
N VAL A 219 6.06 7.04 8.44
CA VAL A 219 5.66 6.62 7.07
C VAL A 219 6.95 6.46 6.26
N GLU A 220 7.35 5.21 6.02
CA GLU A 220 8.46 4.86 5.14
C GLU A 220 7.96 4.88 3.69
N ALA A 221 8.30 5.91 2.92
CA ALA A 221 8.17 5.82 1.48
C ALA A 221 9.25 4.87 0.92
N CYS A 222 8.88 4.08 -0.08
CA CYS A 222 9.75 3.09 -0.68
C CYS A 222 9.84 3.29 -2.20
N LEU A 223 11.06 3.39 -2.71
CA LEU A 223 11.39 3.31 -4.13
C LEU A 223 12.06 1.97 -4.39
N VAL A 224 11.41 1.08 -5.13
CA VAL A 224 12.03 -0.18 -5.57
C VAL A 224 12.54 0.00 -6.99
N LEU A 225 13.82 -0.30 -7.22
CA LEU A 225 14.50 -0.14 -8.50
C LEU A 225 15.05 -1.51 -8.92
N ARG A 226 14.46 -2.10 -9.95
CA ARG A 226 14.96 -3.33 -10.54
C ARG A 226 15.89 -3.01 -11.69
N ILE A 227 17.08 -3.59 -11.66
CA ILE A 227 18.07 -3.45 -12.73
C ILE A 227 18.49 -4.83 -13.19
N GLU A 228 18.29 -5.12 -14.46
CA GLU A 228 18.74 -6.37 -15.09
C GLU A 228 19.36 -6.09 -16.46
N ARG A 229 20.17 -7.04 -16.97
CA ARG A 229 20.77 -6.91 -18.30
C ARG A 229 19.71 -7.03 -19.39
N TYR A 230 19.78 -6.16 -20.40
CA TYR A 230 18.88 -6.19 -21.54
C TYR A 230 19.45 -7.05 -22.67
N GLY A 231 18.83 -8.20 -22.91
CA GLY A 231 19.19 -9.09 -24.02
C GLY A 231 20.63 -9.63 -23.94
N ILE A 232 21.27 -9.79 -25.09
CA ILE A 232 22.62 -10.35 -25.24
C ILE A 232 23.68 -9.23 -25.29
N GLU A 233 23.25 -7.98 -25.43
CA GLU A 233 24.15 -6.83 -25.56
C GLU A 233 24.92 -6.61 -24.26
N ARG A 234 26.25 -6.50 -24.39
CA ARG A 234 27.11 -6.22 -23.24
C ARG A 234 26.94 -4.75 -22.87
N ASN A 235 26.60 -4.50 -21.61
CA ASN A 235 26.48 -3.17 -20.98
C ASN A 235 25.17 -2.42 -21.24
N VAL A 236 24.12 -3.07 -21.74
CA VAL A 236 22.77 -2.49 -21.77
C VAL A 236 21.94 -3.11 -20.65
N TYR A 237 21.21 -2.28 -19.93
CA TYR A 237 20.41 -2.64 -18.77
C TYR A 237 19.01 -2.05 -18.91
N VAL A 238 18.03 -2.75 -18.34
CA VAL A 238 16.68 -2.22 -18.12
C VAL A 238 16.54 -1.86 -16.65
N LEU A 239 16.03 -0.66 -16.40
CA LEU A 239 15.56 -0.17 -15.12
C LEU A 239 14.03 -0.18 -15.12
N THR A 240 13.44 -0.79 -14.09
CA THR A 240 12.01 -0.69 -13.80
C THR A 240 11.85 -0.17 -12.38
N ASP A 241 11.02 0.84 -12.17
CA ASP A 241 10.74 1.39 -10.84
C ASP A 241 9.35 1.04 -10.31
N TRP A 242 9.25 1.01 -8.99
CA TRP A 242 7.99 1.01 -8.27
C TRP A 242 8.02 1.96 -7.09
N ARG A 243 6.91 2.66 -6.85
CA ARG A 243 6.77 3.67 -5.80
C ARG A 243 5.67 3.27 -4.82
N GLN A 244 5.94 3.41 -3.52
CA GLN A 244 5.01 3.10 -2.43
C GLN A 244 5.14 4.15 -1.31
N ILE A 245 4.01 4.68 -0.82
CA ILE A 245 3.96 5.64 0.32
C ILE A 245 2.98 5.15 1.41
N ASP A 246 2.20 4.11 1.13
CA ASP A 246 1.07 3.75 1.98
C ASP A 246 1.47 2.85 3.16
N PRO A 247 1.05 3.19 4.40
CA PRO A 247 1.30 2.38 5.59
C PRO A 247 0.23 1.29 5.86
N THR A 248 -0.79 1.13 5.01
CA THR A 248 -1.89 0.16 5.19
C THR A 248 -1.69 -1.17 4.44
N GLY A 249 -0.65 -1.29 3.61
CA GLY A 249 -0.29 -2.53 2.92
C GLY A 249 0.73 -2.29 1.80
N TRP A 250 1.16 -3.35 1.12
CA TRP A 250 2.15 -3.27 0.03
C TRP A 250 1.46 -3.26 -1.34
N TYR A 251 1.32 -2.07 -1.95
CA TYR A 251 0.66 -1.85 -3.24
C TYR A 251 1.49 -0.97 -4.19
N PRO A 252 2.70 -1.41 -4.53
CA PRO A 252 3.67 -0.61 -5.29
C PRO A 252 3.13 -0.22 -6.67
N GLN A 253 3.15 1.06 -7.00
CA GLN A 253 2.81 1.58 -8.32
C GLN A 253 4.01 1.45 -9.25
N ARG A 254 3.87 0.68 -10.33
CA ARG A 254 4.93 0.47 -11.33
C ARG A 254 5.05 1.69 -12.24
N GLY A 255 6.27 2.16 -12.46
CA GLY A 255 6.60 3.19 -13.45
C GLY A 255 6.91 2.62 -14.83
N GLU A 256 7.50 3.47 -15.67
CA GLU A 256 7.91 3.12 -17.03
C GLU A 256 9.29 2.46 -17.05
N ASP A 257 9.53 1.59 -18.03
CA ASP A 257 10.84 0.97 -18.19
C ASP A 257 11.79 1.94 -18.91
N PHE A 258 13.00 2.07 -18.37
CA PHE A 258 14.10 2.80 -18.99
C PHE A 258 15.20 1.83 -19.40
N THR A 259 15.76 2.01 -20.59
CA THR A 259 16.85 1.16 -21.11
C THR A 259 18.07 2.00 -21.41
N GLY A 260 19.25 1.58 -20.93
CA GLY A 260 20.49 2.30 -21.16
C GLY A 260 21.73 1.61 -20.60
N THR A 261 22.87 2.28 -20.73
CA THR A 261 24.12 1.91 -20.08
C THR A 261 24.04 2.13 -18.57
N LEU A 262 24.93 1.51 -17.79
CA LEU A 262 24.91 1.66 -16.33
C LEU A 262 25.05 3.14 -15.88
N ALA A 263 25.76 3.97 -16.63
CA ALA A 263 25.89 5.40 -16.33
C ALA A 263 24.59 6.17 -16.60
N GLU A 264 23.86 5.81 -17.67
CA GLU A 264 22.54 6.36 -17.96
C GLU A 264 21.51 5.87 -16.94
N ILE A 265 21.59 4.62 -16.48
CA ILE A 265 20.77 4.10 -15.37
C ILE A 265 21.04 4.87 -14.08
N GLU A 266 22.30 5.16 -13.75
CA GLU A 266 22.65 5.99 -12.58
C GLU A 266 22.01 7.38 -12.67
N ALA A 267 22.09 8.03 -13.83
CA ALA A 267 21.45 9.32 -14.07
C ALA A 267 19.92 9.25 -13.97
N GLN A 268 19.30 8.20 -14.54
CA GLN A 268 17.85 8.01 -14.44
C GLN A 268 17.39 7.79 -13.00
N VAL A 269 18.18 7.05 -12.20
CA VAL A 269 17.88 6.85 -10.78
C VAL A 269 17.94 8.16 -10.01
N ALA A 270 18.88 9.06 -10.32
CA ALA A 270 18.90 10.40 -9.74
C ALA A 270 17.58 11.16 -10.02
N GLU A 271 17.12 11.17 -11.27
CA GLU A 271 15.84 11.80 -11.66
C GLU A 271 14.64 11.18 -10.91
N LEU A 272 14.57 9.84 -10.84
CA LEU A 272 13.51 9.14 -10.13
C LEU A 272 13.48 9.46 -8.64
N VAL A 273 14.66 9.60 -8.00
CA VAL A 273 14.76 9.98 -6.58
C VAL A 273 14.35 11.44 -6.38
N GLU A 274 14.73 12.35 -7.27
CA GLU A 274 14.29 13.75 -7.22
C GLU A 274 12.76 13.87 -7.37
N GLU A 275 12.16 13.18 -8.34
CA GLU A 275 10.70 13.12 -8.50
C GLU A 275 10.01 12.57 -7.25
N ALA A 276 10.57 11.50 -6.70
CA ALA A 276 10.05 10.88 -5.50
C ALA A 276 10.12 11.83 -4.30
N GLU A 277 11.22 12.56 -4.12
CA GLU A 277 11.35 13.60 -3.08
C GLU A 277 10.31 14.71 -3.23
N VAL A 278 10.10 15.24 -4.43
CA VAL A 278 9.07 16.27 -4.66
C VAL A 278 7.68 15.78 -4.24
N TYR A 279 7.37 14.52 -4.54
CA TYR A 279 6.08 13.92 -4.19
C TYR A 279 5.98 13.51 -2.70
N TRP A 280 7.10 13.13 -2.08
CA TRP A 280 7.15 12.56 -0.73
C TRP A 280 7.49 13.57 0.37
N ALA A 281 8.01 14.75 0.03
CA ALA A 281 8.45 15.79 0.96
C ALA A 281 7.38 16.23 1.98
N ARG A 282 6.10 15.97 1.70
CA ARG A 282 4.97 16.30 2.59
C ARG A 282 4.52 15.15 3.49
N HIS A 283 4.91 13.91 3.20
CA HIS A 283 4.22 12.72 3.71
C HIS A 283 5.13 11.66 4.34
N ALA A 284 6.39 11.56 3.91
CA ALA A 284 7.31 10.52 4.36
C ALA A 284 8.35 11.06 5.36
N ALA A 285 8.48 10.40 6.50
CA ALA A 285 9.52 10.72 7.48
C ALA A 285 10.87 10.07 7.11
N LEU A 286 10.82 8.93 6.41
CA LEU A 286 11.97 8.17 5.95
C LEU A 286 11.71 7.66 4.54
N ILE A 287 12.75 7.63 3.72
CA ILE A 287 12.72 7.07 2.37
C ILE A 287 13.70 5.90 2.28
N ARG A 288 13.19 4.74 1.90
CA ARG A 288 13.95 3.53 1.61
C ARG A 288 14.05 3.33 0.10
N ILE A 289 15.26 3.08 -0.38
CA ILE A 289 15.53 2.76 -1.78
C ILE A 289 16.00 1.31 -1.82
N GLU A 290 15.20 0.45 -2.44
CA GLU A 290 15.45 -0.99 -2.55
C GLU A 290 15.89 -1.33 -3.97
N PHE A 291 17.15 -1.73 -4.16
CA PHE A 291 17.63 -2.19 -5.45
C PHE A 291 17.42 -3.70 -5.58
N LEU A 292 16.53 -4.11 -6.49
CA LEU A 292 16.30 -5.51 -6.83
C LEU A 292 17.24 -5.92 -7.96
N LEU A 293 18.31 -6.63 -7.61
CA LEU A 293 19.42 -6.91 -8.53
C LEU A 293 19.62 -8.42 -8.73
N PRO A 294 20.01 -8.85 -9.94
CA PRO A 294 20.53 -10.19 -10.15
C PRO A 294 21.91 -10.33 -9.49
N HIS A 295 22.33 -11.58 -9.29
CA HIS A 295 23.52 -11.96 -8.55
C HIS A 295 24.77 -11.22 -9.04
N GLU A 296 24.95 -11.11 -10.36
CA GLU A 296 26.12 -10.48 -10.95
C GLU A 296 26.19 -8.96 -10.74
N LEU A 297 25.10 -8.32 -10.33
CA LEU A 297 24.99 -6.90 -10.05
C LEU A 297 24.93 -6.59 -8.55
N LEU A 298 24.86 -7.60 -7.67
CA LEU A 298 24.77 -7.38 -6.21
C LEU A 298 25.92 -6.54 -5.65
N ASN A 299 27.13 -6.62 -6.23
CA ASN A 299 28.28 -5.85 -5.75
C ASN A 299 28.38 -4.43 -6.33
N LEU A 300 27.38 -3.95 -7.07
CA LEU A 300 27.34 -2.56 -7.55
C LEU A 300 27.33 -1.56 -6.38
N PRO A 301 28.04 -0.42 -6.49
CA PRO A 301 28.08 0.60 -5.45
C PRO A 301 26.85 1.52 -5.51
N VAL A 302 25.64 0.97 -5.54
CA VAL A 302 24.40 1.74 -5.73
C VAL A 302 24.16 2.77 -4.63
N ASP A 303 24.61 2.50 -3.40
CA ASP A 303 24.56 3.48 -2.30
C ASP A 303 25.53 4.66 -2.49
N GLN A 304 26.47 4.57 -3.43
CA GLN A 304 27.42 5.64 -3.78
C GLN A 304 27.02 6.40 -5.06
N TRP A 305 25.92 6.02 -5.71
CA TRP A 305 25.39 6.73 -6.87
C TRP A 305 25.00 8.16 -6.51
N LYS A 306 25.22 9.08 -7.43
CA LYS A 306 25.09 10.52 -7.16
C LYS A 306 23.63 10.95 -7.28
N LEU A 307 23.17 11.75 -6.32
CA LEU A 307 21.81 12.31 -6.32
C LEU A 307 21.56 13.35 -7.39
N GLU A 308 22.57 14.14 -7.72
CA GLU A 308 22.43 15.27 -8.63
C GLU A 308 23.62 15.22 -9.60
N ALA A 309 23.35 15.10 -10.90
CA ALA A 309 24.40 15.02 -11.90
C ALA A 309 25.10 16.37 -12.17
N SER A 310 24.48 17.49 -11.77
CA SER A 310 24.80 18.84 -12.24
C SER A 310 25.33 19.80 -11.15
N THR A 311 25.65 19.31 -9.94
CA THR A 311 26.17 20.16 -8.84
C THR A 311 27.65 19.97 -8.59
N ASP A 312 28.27 20.99 -8.01
CA ASP A 312 29.70 20.98 -7.67
C ASP A 312 30.04 20.04 -6.49
N LEU A 313 29.03 19.52 -5.77
CA LEU A 313 29.19 18.66 -4.59
C LEU A 313 28.15 17.51 -4.57
N PRO A 314 28.22 16.57 -5.53
CA PRO A 314 27.24 15.50 -5.63
C PRO A 314 27.32 14.57 -4.41
N GLN A 315 26.16 14.37 -3.75
CA GLN A 315 26.05 13.49 -2.57
C GLN A 315 25.66 12.06 -2.98
N PRO A 316 26.24 11.03 -2.34
CA PRO A 316 25.85 9.65 -2.61
C PRO A 316 24.46 9.33 -2.02
N LEU A 317 23.66 8.50 -2.69
CA LEU A 317 22.32 8.08 -2.26
C LEU A 317 22.30 7.63 -0.78
N GLY A 318 23.24 6.77 -0.40
CA GLY A 318 23.33 6.15 0.92
C GLY A 318 23.70 7.11 2.05
N LEU A 319 24.04 8.38 1.74
CA LEU A 319 24.18 9.44 2.74
C LEU A 319 22.82 9.90 3.27
N ARG A 320 21.84 10.03 2.38
CA ARG A 320 20.50 10.57 2.70
C ARG A 320 19.48 9.48 2.95
N TYR A 321 19.51 8.42 2.16
CA TYR A 321 18.46 7.40 2.08
C TYR A 321 18.88 6.06 2.68
N GLN A 322 17.91 5.27 3.13
CA GLN A 322 18.13 3.87 3.45
C GLN A 322 18.26 3.07 2.15
N VAL A 323 19.49 2.92 1.65
CA VAL A 323 19.76 2.14 0.44
C VAL A 323 20.05 0.68 0.79
N VAL A 324 19.23 -0.24 0.29
CA VAL A 324 19.37 -1.69 0.52
C VAL A 324 19.26 -2.47 -0.78
N LEU A 325 19.78 -3.70 -0.76
CA LEU A 325 19.76 -4.64 -1.88
C LEU A 325 18.75 -5.75 -1.64
N ARG A 326 18.13 -6.22 -2.72
CA ARG A 326 17.25 -7.41 -2.78
C ARG A 326 17.70 -8.31 -3.91
N SER A 327 17.51 -9.62 -3.76
CA SER A 327 17.92 -10.59 -4.79
C SER A 327 16.78 -10.86 -5.77
N LEU A 328 17.02 -10.60 -7.05
CA LEU A 328 16.08 -10.88 -8.13
C LEU A 328 15.83 -12.39 -8.28
N GLU A 329 16.88 -13.21 -8.18
CA GLU A 329 16.76 -14.67 -8.23
C GLU A 329 15.89 -15.18 -7.08
N ARG A 330 16.05 -14.64 -5.87
CA ARG A 330 15.23 -15.04 -4.72
C ARG A 330 13.77 -14.62 -4.89
N ALA A 331 13.52 -13.41 -5.40
CA ALA A 331 12.18 -12.95 -5.71
C ALA A 331 11.46 -13.91 -6.67
N ARG A 332 12.14 -14.35 -7.73
CA ARG A 332 11.62 -15.29 -8.75
C ARG A 332 11.60 -16.76 -8.31
N THR A 333 12.41 -17.16 -7.33
CA THR A 333 12.55 -18.57 -6.92
C THR A 333 11.65 -18.95 -5.74
N HIS A 334 10.38 -19.25 -6.03
CA HIS A 334 9.35 -19.56 -5.01
C HIS A 334 9.72 -20.64 -3.99
N ARG A 335 10.49 -21.66 -4.39
CA ARG A 335 10.94 -22.73 -3.47
C ARG A 335 11.80 -22.21 -2.30
N TRP A 336 12.36 -21.01 -2.39
CA TRP A 336 13.13 -20.38 -1.31
C TRP A 336 12.25 -19.57 -0.34
N HIS A 337 11.01 -19.25 -0.72
CA HIS A 337 10.14 -18.31 0.02
C HIS A 337 9.73 -18.81 1.40
N ARG A 338 9.57 -20.13 1.59
CA ARG A 338 9.20 -20.70 2.89
C ARG A 338 10.25 -20.38 3.96
N ASN A 339 11.51 -20.71 3.70
CA ASN A 339 12.60 -20.47 4.65
C ASN A 339 12.84 -18.98 4.84
N TRP A 340 12.67 -18.19 3.78
CA TRP A 340 12.77 -16.74 3.81
C TRP A 340 11.74 -16.10 4.75
N ARG A 341 10.44 -16.40 4.57
CA ARG A 341 9.37 -15.92 5.49
C ARG A 341 9.60 -16.36 6.93
N HIS A 342 10.03 -17.61 7.14
CA HIS A 342 10.31 -18.13 8.48
C HIS A 342 11.39 -17.33 9.20
N ARG A 343 12.54 -17.07 8.55
CA ARG A 343 13.63 -16.29 9.15
C ARG A 343 13.32 -14.79 9.23
N TRP A 344 12.51 -14.26 8.30
CA TRP A 344 12.00 -12.89 8.37
C TRP A 344 11.14 -12.67 9.62
N ALA A 345 10.20 -13.59 9.90
CA ALA A 345 9.36 -13.52 11.09
C ALA A 345 10.19 -13.57 12.39
N LYS A 346 11.26 -14.40 12.41
CA LYS A 346 12.19 -14.46 13.55
C LYS A 346 12.95 -13.16 13.78
N LEU A 347 13.31 -12.44 12.71
CA LEU A 347 13.99 -11.15 12.80
C LEU A 347 13.13 -10.10 13.52
N HIS A 348 11.80 -10.15 13.33
CA HIS A 348 10.84 -9.17 13.87
C HIS A 348 10.12 -9.62 15.16
N SER A 349 10.22 -10.89 15.55
CA SER A 349 9.64 -11.34 16.82
C SER A 349 10.35 -10.71 18.01
N ASP A 350 9.64 -10.37 19.10
CA ASP A 350 10.23 -9.91 20.38
C ASP A 350 11.21 -10.94 20.97
N GLN A 351 11.10 -12.21 20.57
CA GLN A 351 12.05 -13.29 20.88
C GLN A 351 13.36 -13.23 20.07
N GLY A 352 13.46 -12.29 19.12
CA GLY A 352 14.64 -11.92 18.33
C GLY A 352 15.68 -11.12 19.13
N GLN A 353 15.35 -10.69 20.35
CA GLN A 353 16.37 -10.42 21.37
C GLN A 353 16.86 -11.76 21.92
N SER A 354 17.71 -12.45 21.15
CA SER A 354 18.48 -13.64 21.55
C SER A 354 17.90 -14.37 22.76
N SER A 355 16.78 -15.07 22.57
CA SER A 355 16.05 -15.79 23.63
C SER A 355 16.96 -16.73 24.44
N ASN A 356 18.14 -17.08 23.90
CA ASN A 356 19.15 -17.94 24.50
C ASN A 356 20.58 -17.33 24.58
N GLY A 357 20.76 -16.01 24.37
CA GLY A 357 22.08 -15.35 24.37
C GLY A 357 23.02 -15.73 23.21
N ARG A 358 22.55 -16.48 22.21
CA ARG A 358 23.30 -16.83 21.00
C ARG A 358 23.20 -15.74 19.91
N PRO A 359 24.28 -15.46 19.17
CA PRO A 359 24.24 -14.51 18.08
C PRO A 359 23.35 -15.03 16.94
N MET A 360 22.48 -14.16 16.43
CA MET A 360 21.63 -14.42 15.25
C MET A 360 22.37 -14.14 13.92
N THR A 361 23.63 -13.69 14.01
CA THR A 361 24.49 -13.44 12.86
C THR A 361 25.64 -14.44 12.81
N HIS A 362 25.87 -15.01 11.63
CA HIS A 362 27.07 -15.78 11.34
C HIS A 362 28.10 -14.95 10.58
N TRP A 363 29.38 -15.10 10.92
CA TRP A 363 30.49 -14.43 10.24
C TRP A 363 31.29 -15.49 9.45
N CYS A 364 31.28 -15.37 8.13
CA CYS A 364 32.08 -16.21 7.26
C CYS A 364 33.57 -15.89 7.47
N SER A 365 34.42 -16.92 7.36
CA SER A 365 35.87 -16.76 7.49
C SER A 365 36.55 -16.79 6.13
N SER A 366 37.41 -15.81 5.86
CA SER A 366 38.20 -15.76 4.63
C SER A 366 39.29 -16.84 4.54
N ARG A 367 39.55 -17.58 5.63
CA ARG A 367 40.61 -18.60 5.69
C ARG A 367 40.24 -19.90 4.96
N THR A 368 38.96 -20.24 4.90
CA THR A 368 38.47 -21.47 4.25
C THR A 368 37.05 -21.22 3.72
N ARG A 369 36.89 -21.15 2.40
CA ARG A 369 35.58 -21.00 1.75
C ARG A 369 34.86 -22.34 1.70
N ASP A 370 34.47 -22.86 2.87
CA ASP A 370 33.69 -24.11 2.98
C ASP A 370 32.19 -23.83 2.83
N LEU A 371 31.74 -23.75 1.58
CA LEU A 371 30.34 -23.48 1.26
C LEU A 371 29.41 -24.61 1.69
N ARG A 372 29.88 -25.86 1.70
CA ARG A 372 29.08 -27.01 2.15
C ARG A 372 28.91 -26.99 3.67
N GLY A 373 30.00 -26.69 4.40
CA GLY A 373 29.94 -26.48 5.84
C GLY A 373 29.05 -25.30 6.22
N LEU A 374 29.13 -24.19 5.50
CA LEU A 374 28.23 -23.04 5.68
C LEU A 374 26.77 -23.45 5.46
N GLU A 375 26.47 -24.17 4.38
CA GLU A 375 25.12 -24.66 4.13
C GLU A 375 24.61 -25.56 5.26
N ALA A 376 25.39 -26.57 5.66
CA ALA A 376 25.02 -27.48 6.73
C ALA A 376 24.79 -26.74 8.06
N LEU A 377 25.63 -25.74 8.36
CA LEU A 377 25.47 -24.86 9.52
C LEU A 377 24.14 -24.12 9.47
N LEU A 378 23.79 -23.51 8.34
CA LEU A 378 22.54 -22.74 8.21
C LEU A 378 21.31 -23.64 8.30
N ILE A 379 21.37 -24.87 7.79
CA ILE A 379 20.29 -25.86 7.94
C ILE A 379 20.08 -26.24 9.40
N VAL A 380 21.17 -26.49 10.14
CA VAL A 380 21.11 -26.90 11.55
C VAL A 380 20.74 -25.72 12.47
N ARG A 381 21.25 -24.53 12.18
CA ARG A 381 21.04 -23.31 12.97
C ARG A 381 19.98 -22.42 12.34
N ASP A 382 18.73 -22.81 12.56
CA ASP A 382 17.57 -22.11 12.03
C ASP A 382 17.31 -20.75 12.71
N GLU A 383 18.00 -20.45 13.82
CA GLU A 383 17.92 -19.17 14.56
C GLU A 383 18.74 -18.05 13.93
N LEU A 384 19.67 -18.38 13.03
CA LEU A 384 20.45 -17.37 12.31
C LEU A 384 19.53 -16.62 11.34
N VAL A 385 19.59 -15.30 11.29
CA VAL A 385 18.83 -14.47 10.32
C VAL A 385 19.73 -13.53 9.54
N SER A 386 21.02 -13.49 9.88
CA SER A 386 22.00 -12.59 9.29
C SER A 386 23.32 -13.32 8.96
N LEU A 387 23.93 -12.93 7.84
CA LEU A 387 25.24 -13.41 7.39
C LEU A 387 26.19 -12.23 7.13
N VAL A 388 27.42 -12.32 7.60
CA VAL A 388 28.50 -11.43 7.18
C VAL A 388 29.44 -12.20 6.28
N LEU A 389 29.60 -11.75 5.03
CA LEU A 389 30.40 -12.44 4.04
C LEU A 389 31.90 -12.24 4.30
N SER A 390 32.68 -13.24 3.90
CA SER A 390 34.13 -13.18 3.96
C SER A 390 34.75 -12.43 2.79
N ALA A 391 34.02 -12.32 1.67
CA ALA A 391 34.40 -11.62 0.46
C ALA A 391 33.14 -11.11 -0.28
N PRO A 392 33.23 -10.04 -1.08
CA PRO A 392 32.16 -9.60 -1.95
C PRO A 392 31.66 -10.69 -2.91
N PRO A 393 30.37 -10.64 -3.32
CA PRO A 393 29.86 -11.45 -4.41
C PRO A 393 30.69 -11.23 -5.69
N PRO A 394 31.03 -12.29 -6.44
CA PRO A 394 31.84 -12.18 -7.63
C PRO A 394 31.09 -11.45 -8.75
N ALA A 395 31.82 -10.71 -9.58
CA ALA A 395 31.25 -10.16 -10.81
C ALA A 395 30.87 -11.29 -11.80
N ALA A 396 30.00 -10.96 -12.77
CA ALA A 396 29.35 -11.80 -13.80
C ALA A 396 30.19 -12.90 -14.51
N GLN A 397 31.50 -12.94 -14.33
CA GLN A 397 32.43 -13.83 -15.02
C GLN A 397 32.71 -15.13 -14.25
N ALA A 398 32.24 -15.26 -13.01
CA ALA A 398 32.37 -16.48 -12.23
C ALA A 398 30.97 -17.04 -11.87
N ALA A 399 30.45 -17.94 -12.71
CA ALA A 399 29.26 -18.74 -12.39
C ALA A 399 29.58 -19.75 -11.27
N VAL A 400 29.77 -19.25 -10.05
CA VAL A 400 30.22 -20.00 -8.89
C VAL A 400 29.23 -19.76 -7.76
N VAL A 401 28.64 -20.83 -7.24
CA VAL A 401 27.91 -20.79 -5.97
C VAL A 401 28.82 -20.18 -4.93
N ASP A 402 28.36 -19.16 -4.23
CA ASP A 402 29.13 -18.45 -3.22
C ASP A 402 28.34 -18.28 -1.91
N GLU A 403 28.91 -17.53 -0.98
CA GLU A 403 28.31 -17.33 0.35
C GLU A 403 26.96 -16.60 0.29
N VAL A 404 26.77 -15.65 -0.63
CA VAL A 404 25.50 -14.94 -0.77
C VAL A 404 24.41 -15.86 -1.31
N VAL A 405 24.70 -16.69 -2.32
CA VAL A 405 23.74 -17.67 -2.86
C VAL A 405 23.34 -18.68 -1.78
N ILE A 406 24.31 -19.18 -1.00
CA ILE A 406 24.03 -20.10 0.11
C ILE A 406 23.15 -19.45 1.18
N GLY A 407 23.43 -18.19 1.55
CA GLY A 407 22.62 -17.44 2.51
C GLY A 407 21.18 -17.19 2.03
N LEU A 408 21.03 -16.72 0.80
CA LEU A 408 19.73 -16.42 0.18
C LEU A 408 18.85 -17.67 0.06
N ARG A 409 19.42 -18.79 -0.43
CA ARG A 409 18.72 -20.08 -0.57
C ARG A 409 18.25 -20.64 0.77
N ASN A 410 19.03 -20.43 1.83
CA ASN A 410 18.68 -20.86 3.18
C ASN A 410 17.75 -19.87 3.91
N GLY A 411 17.31 -18.81 3.22
CA GLY A 411 16.29 -17.88 3.68
C GLY A 411 16.79 -16.74 4.55
N LEU A 412 18.10 -16.47 4.60
CA LEU A 412 18.61 -15.36 5.43
C LEU A 412 18.16 -14.01 4.85
N PRO A 413 17.37 -13.20 5.57
CA PRO A 413 16.91 -11.91 5.06
C PRO A 413 17.98 -10.82 5.07
N VAL A 414 19.02 -10.97 5.91
CA VAL A 414 20.08 -9.97 6.08
C VAL A 414 21.43 -10.55 5.67
N ILE A 415 22.11 -9.90 4.72
CA ILE A 415 23.48 -10.25 4.32
C ILE A 415 24.31 -8.98 4.20
N ILE A 416 25.48 -8.94 4.83
CA ILE A 416 26.35 -7.76 4.88
C ILE A 416 27.74 -8.15 4.39
N TRP A 417 28.37 -7.27 3.61
CA TRP A 417 29.74 -7.45 3.18
C TRP A 417 30.45 -6.13 2.93
N HIS A 418 31.78 -6.21 2.85
CA HIS A 418 32.62 -5.14 2.36
C HIS A 418 32.77 -5.30 0.84
N ARG A 419 32.55 -4.22 0.07
CA ARG A 419 32.56 -4.25 -1.41
C ARG A 419 33.91 -4.64 -2.01
N ASP A 420 35.00 -4.36 -1.27
CA ASP A 420 36.37 -4.70 -1.65
C ASP A 420 36.93 -5.85 -0.80
N ASP A 421 37.84 -6.65 -1.36
CA ASP A 421 38.50 -7.78 -0.69
C ASP A 421 39.47 -7.39 0.46
N GLY A 422 39.63 -6.09 0.77
CA GLY A 422 40.85 -5.55 1.38
C GLY A 422 40.83 -5.14 2.86
N SER A 423 39.74 -5.27 3.64
CA SER A 423 39.69 -4.65 4.98
C SER A 423 38.83 -5.34 6.04
N HIS A 424 39.12 -6.61 6.37
CA HIS A 424 38.33 -7.36 7.36
C HIS A 424 38.33 -6.77 8.78
N ARG A 425 39.49 -6.45 9.39
CA ARG A 425 39.49 -5.97 10.80
C ARG A 425 38.77 -4.64 11.01
N PRO A 426 39.01 -3.61 10.19
CA PRO A 426 38.29 -2.35 10.34
C PRO A 426 36.79 -2.52 10.04
N PHE A 427 36.44 -3.37 9.07
CA PHE A 427 35.05 -3.70 8.73
C PHE A 427 34.35 -4.41 9.89
N ASP A 428 34.97 -5.45 10.46
CA ASP A 428 34.44 -6.18 11.61
C ASP A 428 34.16 -5.24 12.78
N ALA A 429 35.07 -4.31 13.05
CA ALA A 429 34.92 -3.32 14.12
C ALA A 429 33.78 -2.32 13.86
N ALA A 430 33.53 -1.96 12.59
CA ALA A 430 32.45 -1.05 12.20
C ALA A 430 31.07 -1.74 12.17
N VAL A 431 31.00 -2.99 11.71
CA VAL A 431 29.74 -3.74 11.50
C VAL A 431 29.25 -4.43 12.78
N ARG A 432 30.15 -4.92 13.63
CA ARG A 432 29.78 -5.66 14.84
C ARG A 432 28.80 -4.90 15.76
N PRO A 433 28.96 -3.59 16.03
CA PRO A 433 27.97 -2.83 16.80
C PRO A 433 26.61 -2.71 16.11
N LEU A 434 26.55 -2.69 14.78
CA LEU A 434 25.30 -2.58 14.01
C LEU A 434 24.45 -3.86 14.10
N LEU A 435 25.07 -4.99 14.44
CA LEU A 435 24.39 -6.28 14.54
C LEU A 435 23.77 -6.53 15.94
N ASN A 436 23.92 -5.58 16.87
CA ASN A 436 23.25 -5.62 18.17
C ASN A 436 21.81 -5.13 17.98
N GLY A 437 20.89 -6.08 17.79
CA GLY A 437 19.53 -5.82 17.28
C GLY A 437 19.56 -5.65 15.76
N LEU A 438 18.55 -6.14 15.04
CA LEU A 438 18.53 -6.12 13.57
C LEU A 438 17.37 -5.30 12.97
N GLY A 439 16.32 -5.00 13.73
CA GLY A 439 15.14 -4.25 13.22
C GLY A 439 15.51 -2.96 12.49
N ASP A 440 16.28 -2.08 13.13
CA ASP A 440 16.68 -0.78 12.56
C ASP A 440 18.04 -0.85 11.83
N LEU A 441 18.42 -2.01 11.29
CA LEU A 441 19.71 -2.16 10.61
C LEU A 441 19.86 -1.25 9.37
N PRO A 442 18.86 -1.10 8.48
CA PRO A 442 18.97 -0.19 7.33
C PRO A 442 19.32 1.24 7.74
N GLU A 443 18.67 1.75 8.79
CA GLU A 443 18.92 3.09 9.32
C GLU A 443 20.32 3.23 9.91
N ARG A 444 20.78 2.23 10.69
CA ARG A 444 22.13 2.26 11.26
C ARG A 444 23.23 2.14 10.20
N VAL A 445 22.98 1.43 9.10
CA VAL A 445 23.91 1.40 7.95
C VAL A 445 23.93 2.75 7.23
N ARG A 446 22.78 3.42 7.04
CA ARG A 446 22.73 4.80 6.52
C ARG A 446 23.55 5.76 7.38
N GLN A 447 23.38 5.71 8.71
CA GLN A 447 24.17 6.51 9.64
C GLN A 447 25.66 6.19 9.60
N LEU A 448 26.05 4.92 9.40
CA LEU A 448 27.45 4.55 9.21
C LEU A 448 28.01 5.17 7.92
N ARG A 449 27.28 5.11 6.81
CA ARG A 449 27.66 5.76 5.53
C ARG A 449 27.83 7.27 5.69
N GLY A 450 26.95 7.92 6.45
CA GLY A 450 27.03 9.36 6.70
C GLY A 450 28.19 9.83 7.59
N ARG A 451 28.86 8.91 8.29
CA ARG A 451 30.09 9.20 9.05
C ARG A 451 31.37 9.13 8.21
N ALA A 452 31.27 8.73 6.94
CA ALA A 452 32.42 8.59 6.04
C ALA A 452 33.00 9.94 5.55
N PRO A 453 32.19 10.94 5.14
CA PRO A 453 32.69 12.24 4.75
C PRO A 453 33.32 12.96 5.96
N GLY A 454 34.62 13.26 5.92
CA GLY A 454 35.33 13.97 6.99
C GLY A 454 36.00 13.11 8.06
N ALA A 455 35.90 11.78 8.00
CA ALA A 455 36.54 10.91 9.00
C ALA A 455 38.07 10.84 8.83
N ALA A 456 38.80 11.29 9.86
CA ALA A 456 40.24 11.11 10.00
C ALA A 456 40.63 9.64 10.28
N ARG A 457 39.71 8.83 10.83
CA ARG A 457 39.92 7.42 11.17
C ARG A 457 39.45 6.50 10.04
N SER A 458 40.19 5.41 9.82
CA SER A 458 39.88 4.39 8.81
C SER A 458 38.46 3.82 8.93
N THR A 459 37.91 3.71 10.15
CA THR A 459 36.57 3.17 10.40
C THR A 459 35.43 4.02 9.85
N GLY A 460 35.60 5.34 9.71
CA GLY A 460 34.57 6.18 9.10
C GLY A 460 34.49 5.97 7.59
N ARG A 461 35.63 5.81 6.91
CA ARG A 461 35.69 5.58 5.45
C ARG A 461 35.03 4.28 5.00
N ILE A 462 34.96 3.29 5.90
CA ILE A 462 34.36 1.97 5.61
C ILE A 462 32.87 2.08 5.29
N GLY A 463 32.16 3.07 5.84
CA GLY A 463 30.72 3.20 5.64
C GLY A 463 30.33 3.15 4.15
N GLY A 464 31.06 3.85 3.28
CA GLY A 464 30.80 3.88 1.84
C GLY A 464 31.13 2.58 1.07
N HIS A 465 31.72 1.60 1.74
CA HIS A 465 32.04 0.27 1.21
C HIS A 465 31.20 -0.85 1.82
N VAL A 466 30.22 -0.53 2.67
CA VAL A 466 29.29 -1.51 3.25
C VAL A 466 28.08 -1.70 2.34
N SER A 467 27.89 -2.92 1.87
CA SER A 467 26.68 -3.36 1.17
C SER A 467 25.78 -4.15 2.12
N LEU A 468 24.47 -3.98 1.96
CA LEU A 468 23.45 -4.58 2.80
C LEU A 468 22.34 -5.16 1.92
N ILE A 469 22.15 -6.47 1.96
CA ILE A 469 20.88 -7.09 1.59
C ILE A 469 19.95 -6.98 2.78
N TRP A 470 18.79 -6.37 2.54
CA TRP A 470 17.66 -6.31 3.46
C TRP A 470 16.43 -6.59 2.63
N ASP A 471 15.93 -7.81 2.73
CA ASP A 471 15.01 -8.31 1.72
C ASP A 471 13.82 -8.99 2.39
N ASP A 472 12.70 -8.29 2.26
CA ASP A 472 11.41 -8.53 2.90
C ASP A 472 10.52 -9.40 1.99
N PRO A 473 10.10 -10.61 2.43
CA PRO A 473 9.26 -11.50 1.65
C PRO A 473 7.83 -11.02 1.45
N ASP A 474 7.39 -10.04 2.24
CA ASP A 474 6.04 -9.51 2.22
C ASP A 474 5.92 -8.27 1.33
N ARG A 475 7.03 -7.88 0.67
CA ARG A 475 7.12 -6.78 -0.30
C ARG A 475 7.44 -7.24 -1.73
N PRO A 476 6.68 -8.16 -2.36
CA PRO A 476 6.97 -8.59 -3.73
C PRO A 476 6.68 -7.51 -4.77
N VAL A 477 7.51 -7.40 -5.82
CA VAL A 477 7.27 -6.57 -7.02
C VAL A 477 7.38 -7.37 -8.33
N GLU A 478 7.97 -8.57 -8.28
CA GLU A 478 8.01 -9.48 -9.42
C GLU A 478 6.64 -10.15 -9.59
N PRO A 479 6.11 -10.24 -10.82
CA PRO A 479 4.84 -10.91 -11.06
C PRO A 479 4.96 -12.39 -10.63
N VAL A 480 3.98 -12.85 -9.85
CA VAL A 480 3.74 -14.27 -9.69
C VAL A 480 3.33 -14.77 -11.06
N GLU A 481 4.17 -15.54 -11.75
CA GLU A 481 3.77 -16.21 -12.98
C GLU A 481 2.54 -17.06 -12.66
N LEU A 482 1.36 -16.57 -13.06
CA LEU A 482 0.21 -17.44 -13.22
C LEU A 482 0.62 -18.44 -14.32
N PRO A 483 0.49 -19.76 -14.10
CA PRO A 483 0.81 -20.74 -15.12
C PRO A 483 0.02 -20.36 -16.37
N MET A 484 0.74 -20.08 -17.46
CA MET A 484 0.14 -19.72 -18.74
C MET A 484 -0.93 -20.76 -19.08
N ALA A 485 -2.17 -20.31 -19.23
CA ALA A 485 -3.21 -21.17 -19.79
C ALA A 485 -2.69 -21.73 -21.13
N PRO A 486 -2.81 -23.04 -21.39
CA PRO A 486 -2.26 -23.63 -22.60
C PRO A 486 -2.84 -22.90 -23.81
N CYS A 487 -1.95 -22.36 -24.66
CA CYS A 487 -2.32 -21.81 -25.94
C CYS A 487 -3.15 -22.86 -26.69
N LYS A 488 -4.42 -22.56 -26.98
CA LYS A 488 -5.19 -23.35 -27.92
C LYS A 488 -4.48 -23.26 -29.26
N GLU A 489 -3.95 -24.39 -29.72
CA GLU A 489 -3.46 -24.54 -31.08
C GLU A 489 -4.57 -24.09 -32.05
N VAL A 490 -4.24 -23.09 -32.87
CA VAL A 490 -5.08 -22.69 -33.99
C VAL A 490 -4.94 -23.79 -35.05
N PRO A 491 -6.03 -24.43 -35.51
CA PRO A 491 -5.95 -25.41 -36.58
C PRO A 491 -5.53 -24.68 -37.86
N THR A 492 -4.45 -25.13 -38.47
CA THR A 492 -3.99 -24.69 -39.79
C THR A 492 -4.97 -25.25 -40.85
N PRO A 493 -5.25 -24.49 -41.93
CA PRO A 493 -6.28 -24.84 -42.92
C PRO A 493 -5.93 -26.05 -43.79
#